data_AF-A0A8X6LZL8-F1
#
_entry.id   AF-A0A8X6LZL8-F1
#
_cell.length_a   1.000
_cell.length_b   1.000
_cell.length_c   1.000
_cell.angle_alpha   90.00
_cell.angle_beta   90.00
_cell.angle_gamma   90.00
#
_symmetry.space_group_name_H-M   'P 1'
#
loop_
_entity.id
_entity.type
_entity.pdbx_description
1 polymer ?
#
loop_
_entity_poly.entity_id
_entity_poly.type
_entity_poly.pdbx_seq_one_letter_code
_entity_poly.pdbx_strand_id
1 'polypeptide(L)'
;MEEKSDYELGDNVSILCNSGKSKPAPELKWYINDQLAKSDLFDKETVVYPDQLESSSLALRFRLKPDVLHNGKVTLKCVATINHISAVTTKEIRASGK
;
A
#
# COMPACT_ATOMS: atom_id res chain seq x y z
N MET A 1 -15.22 -1.72 -7.76
CA MET A 1 -14.90 -1.92 -6.33
C MET A 1 -14.63 -0.54 -5.77
N GLU A 2 -15.56 0.01 -4.99
CA GLU A 2 -15.41 1.36 -4.44
C GLU A 2 -14.25 1.38 -3.44
N GLU A 3 -13.24 2.20 -3.72
CA GLU A 3 -12.13 2.41 -2.81
C GLU A 3 -12.59 3.31 -1.66
N LYS A 4 -12.92 2.69 -0.51
CA LYS A 4 -13.20 3.42 0.74
C LYS A 4 -12.03 4.37 1.02
N SER A 5 -12.34 5.67 1.04
CA SER A 5 -11.38 6.75 1.27
C SER A 5 -11.60 7.44 2.61
N ASP A 6 -12.65 7.04 3.32
CA ASP A 6 -13.10 7.59 4.59
C ASP A 6 -13.21 6.48 5.62
N TYR A 7 -12.53 6.63 6.76
CA TYR A 7 -12.39 5.61 7.80
C TYR A 7 -12.68 6.21 9.16
N GLU A 8 -13.26 5.44 10.05
CA GLU A 8 -13.44 5.87 11.44
C GLU A 8 -12.17 5.58 12.24
N LEU A 9 -11.90 6.39 13.26
CA LEU A 9 -10.85 6.07 14.21
C LEU A 9 -11.10 4.70 14.83
N GLY A 10 -10.11 3.81 14.76
CA GLY A 10 -10.21 2.44 15.22
C GLY A 10 -10.56 1.42 14.13
N ASP A 11 -10.93 1.85 12.92
CA ASP A 11 -11.13 0.97 11.76
C ASP A 11 -9.85 0.21 11.40
N ASN A 12 -10.02 -1.01 10.90
CA ASN A 12 -8.93 -1.73 10.23
C ASN A 12 -8.88 -1.32 8.76
N VAL A 13 -7.84 -0.59 8.40
CA VAL A 13 -7.53 -0.22 7.02
C VAL A 13 -6.88 -1.43 6.36
N SER A 14 -7.41 -1.88 5.22
CA SER A 14 -6.86 -2.96 4.40
C SER A 14 -6.81 -2.51 2.95
N ILE A 15 -5.60 -2.40 2.39
CA ILE A 15 -5.37 -1.89 1.04
C ILE A 15 -4.37 -2.78 0.32
N LEU A 16 -4.64 -3.11 -0.94
CA LEU A 16 -3.77 -3.92 -1.77
C LEU A 16 -3.07 -3.03 -2.81
N CYS A 17 -1.75 -3.16 -2.92
CA CYS A 17 -1.01 -2.68 -4.07
C CYS A 17 -0.66 -3.89 -4.94
N ASN A 18 -0.96 -3.84 -6.24
CA ASN A 18 -0.57 -4.88 -7.20
C ASN A 18 0.26 -4.25 -8.32
N SER A 19 1.34 -4.90 -8.69
CA SER A 19 2.20 -4.47 -9.79
C SER A 19 1.70 -4.99 -11.14
N GLY A 20 2.08 -4.28 -12.21
CA GLY A 20 2.04 -4.86 -13.55
C GLY A 20 2.96 -6.08 -13.67
N LYS A 21 2.76 -6.86 -14.73
CA LYS A 21 3.62 -7.99 -15.10
C LYS A 21 4.98 -7.50 -15.59
N SER A 22 6.07 -8.04 -15.06
CA SER A 22 7.44 -7.73 -15.50
C SER A 22 8.39 -8.91 -15.27
N LYS A 23 9.65 -8.77 -15.65
CA LYS A 23 10.71 -9.73 -15.34
C LYS A 23 12.03 -8.98 -15.07
N PRO A 24 12.54 -8.95 -13.82
CA PRO A 24 12.03 -9.63 -12.63
C PRO A 24 10.71 -9.03 -12.10
N ALA A 25 10.09 -9.68 -11.12
CA ALA A 25 8.97 -9.13 -10.35
C ALA A 25 9.36 -7.80 -9.66
N PRO A 26 8.48 -6.78 -9.62
CA PRO A 26 8.80 -5.50 -8.99
C PRO A 26 8.88 -5.60 -7.46
N GLU A 27 9.88 -4.97 -6.85
CA GLU A 27 9.91 -4.81 -5.41
C GLU A 27 8.89 -3.74 -4.98
N LEU A 28 7.92 -4.13 -4.16
CA LEU A 28 6.91 -3.22 -3.61
C LEU A 28 7.26 -2.76 -2.20
N LYS A 29 7.03 -1.48 -1.90
CA LYS A 29 7.15 -0.89 -0.56
C LYS A 29 5.98 0.02 -0.26
N TRP A 30 5.44 -0.08 0.95
CA TRP A 30 4.45 0.85 1.48
C TRP A 30 5.10 1.93 2.33
N TYR A 31 4.64 3.16 2.18
CA TYR A 31 4.94 4.28 3.07
C TYR A 31 3.63 4.83 3.66
N ILE A 32 3.65 5.11 4.96
CA ILE A 32 2.56 5.72 5.71
C ILE A 32 3.06 7.08 6.16
N ASN A 33 2.48 8.16 5.64
CA ASN A 33 2.94 9.55 5.83
C ASN A 33 4.46 9.70 5.62
N ASP A 34 4.95 9.23 4.47
CA ASP A 34 6.37 9.29 4.10
C ASP A 34 7.32 8.43 4.96
N GLN A 35 6.80 7.67 5.93
CA GLN A 35 7.58 6.71 6.70
C GLN A 35 7.41 5.29 6.15
N LEU A 36 8.51 4.55 5.99
CA LEU A 36 8.45 3.16 5.53
C LEU A 36 7.60 2.31 6.50
N ALA A 37 6.63 1.59 5.96
CA ALA A 37 5.79 0.70 6.74
C ALA A 37 6.61 -0.41 7.39
N LYS A 38 6.25 -0.80 8.62
CA LYS A 38 6.85 -1.93 9.31
C LYS A 38 6.43 -3.24 8.62
N SER A 39 7.31 -4.23 8.58
CA SER A 39 7.06 -5.52 7.93
C SER A 39 5.90 -6.33 8.52
N ASP A 40 5.52 -6.08 9.77
CA ASP A 40 4.34 -6.68 10.43
C ASP A 40 3.01 -6.14 9.88
N LEU A 41 3.03 -4.98 9.22
CA LEU A 41 1.82 -4.34 8.69
C LEU A 41 1.46 -4.81 7.29
N PHE A 42 2.29 -5.64 6.64
CA PHE A 42 2.02 -6.05 5.27
C PHE A 42 2.38 -7.49 4.94
N ASP A 43 1.61 -8.05 4.01
CA ASP A 43 1.82 -9.37 3.44
C ASP A 43 2.22 -9.22 1.96
N LYS A 44 3.29 -9.91 1.56
CA LYS A 44 3.79 -9.90 0.18
C LYS A 44 3.46 -11.21 -0.53
N GLU A 45 3.12 -11.12 -1.79
CA GLU A 45 2.90 -12.26 -2.68
C GLU A 45 3.53 -11.97 -4.04
N THR A 46 4.11 -12.99 -4.67
CA THR A 46 4.59 -12.92 -6.05
C THR A 46 3.93 -14.03 -6.86
N VAL A 47 3.39 -13.67 -8.02
CA VAL A 47 2.73 -14.59 -8.94
C VAL A 47 3.54 -14.65 -10.22
N VAL A 48 3.84 -15.87 -10.68
CA VAL A 48 4.46 -16.13 -11.98
C VAL A 48 3.38 -16.59 -12.95
N TYR A 49 3.25 -15.91 -14.08
CA TYR A 49 2.24 -16.19 -15.10
C TYR A 49 2.74 -17.22 -16.13
N PRO A 50 1.84 -17.84 -16.92
CA PRO A 50 2.22 -18.78 -17.97
C PRO A 50 3.19 -18.21 -19.02
N ASP A 51 3.13 -16.88 -19.24
CA ASP A 51 4.03 -16.12 -20.12
C ASP A 51 5.43 -15.88 -19.50
N GLN A 52 5.69 -16.43 -18.32
CA GLN A 52 6.91 -16.28 -17.51
C GLN A 52 7.22 -14.86 -17.02
N LEU A 53 6.30 -13.91 -17.17
CA LEU A 53 6.35 -12.66 -16.44
C LEU A 53 5.84 -12.88 -15.01
N GLU A 54 6.16 -11.93 -14.16
CA GLU A 54 5.93 -11.98 -12.73
C GLU A 54 5.23 -10.69 -12.28
N SER A 55 4.33 -10.79 -11.32
CA SER A 55 3.76 -9.64 -10.62
C SER A 55 3.94 -9.81 -9.12
N SER A 56 4.12 -8.69 -8.42
CA SER A 56 4.12 -8.66 -6.96
C SER A 56 2.91 -7.92 -6.43
N SER A 57 2.39 -8.41 -5.31
CA SER A 57 1.30 -7.82 -4.56
C SER A 57 1.75 -7.56 -3.11
N LEU A 58 1.33 -6.43 -2.56
CA LEU A 58 1.65 -6.01 -1.19
C LEU A 58 0.39 -5.51 -0.49
N ALA A 59 -0.17 -6.34 0.37
CA ALA A 59 -1.36 -6.02 1.16
C ALA A 59 -0.93 -5.28 2.43
N LEU A 60 -1.40 -4.05 2.64
CA LEU A 60 -1.18 -3.27 3.86
C LEU A 60 -2.39 -3.38 4.78
N ARG A 61 -2.17 -3.69 6.05
CA ARG A 61 -3.19 -3.78 7.08
C ARG A 61 -2.73 -3.09 8.36
N PHE A 62 -3.51 -2.14 8.84
CA PHE A 62 -3.25 -1.50 10.13
C PHE A 62 -4.54 -0.95 10.73
N ARG A 63 -4.53 -0.75 12.05
CA ARG A 63 -5.63 -0.07 12.74
C ARG A 63 -5.42 1.44 12.68
N LEU A 64 -6.42 2.18 12.20
CA LEU A 64 -6.36 3.63 12.12
C LEU A 64 -6.36 4.23 13.53
N LYS A 65 -5.25 4.84 13.91
CA LYS A 65 -5.06 5.47 15.22
C LYS A 65 -4.86 6.98 15.04
N PRO A 66 -5.23 7.81 16.04
CA PRO A 66 -5.06 9.25 15.95
C PRO A 66 -3.58 9.69 15.82
N ASP A 67 -2.65 8.92 16.40
CA ASP A 67 -1.20 9.13 16.29
C ASP A 67 -0.68 9.15 14.84
N VAL A 68 -1.29 8.36 13.96
CA VAL A 68 -0.84 8.27 12.56
C VAL A 68 -1.50 9.33 11.68
N LEU A 69 -2.40 10.17 12.22
CA LEU A 69 -3.07 11.21 11.45
C LEU A 69 -2.20 12.46 11.35
N HIS A 70 -2.13 13.00 10.14
CA HIS A 70 -1.58 14.32 9.88
C HIS A 70 -2.69 15.19 9.26
N ASN A 71 -3.15 16.22 9.97
CA ASN A 71 -4.28 17.06 9.58
C ASN A 71 -5.55 16.25 9.23
N GLY A 72 -5.88 15.24 10.05
CA GLY A 72 -7.09 14.42 9.87
C GLY A 72 -7.03 13.40 8.72
N LYS A 73 -5.86 13.20 8.11
CA LYS A 73 -5.66 12.24 7.02
C LYS A 73 -4.40 11.39 7.20
N VAL A 74 -4.34 10.30 6.46
CA VAL A 74 -3.15 9.47 6.28
C VAL A 74 -2.86 9.39 4.79
N THR A 75 -1.61 9.64 4.42
CA THR A 75 -1.13 9.48 3.03
C THR A 75 -0.40 8.15 2.91
N LEU A 76 -0.87 7.29 2.03
CA LEU A 76 -0.28 5.99 1.75
C LEU A 76 0.38 6.03 0.38
N LYS A 77 1.65 5.63 0.30
CA LYS A 77 2.38 5.52 -0.98
C LYS A 77 2.83 4.10 -1.19
N CYS A 78 2.45 3.50 -2.32
CA CYS A 78 3.07 2.25 -2.77
C CYS A 78 4.10 2.58 -3.84
N VAL A 79 5.32 2.12 -3.61
CA VAL A 79 6.46 2.30 -4.53
C VAL A 79 6.81 0.95 -5.11
N ALA A 80 6.70 0.81 -6.42
CA ALA A 80 7.15 -0.35 -7.16
C ALA A 80 8.51 -0.05 -7.80
N THR A 81 9.50 -0.91 -7.58
CA THR A 81 10.86 -0.72 -8.10
C THR A 81 11.30 -1.91 -8.94
N ILE A 82 11.76 -1.66 -10.16
CA ILE A 82 12.41 -2.65 -11.02
C ILE A 82 13.79 -2.10 -11.37
N ASN A 83 14.85 -2.76 -10.91
CA ASN A 83 16.22 -2.28 -11.02
C ASN A 83 16.38 -0.84 -10.48
N HIS A 84 16.56 0.15 -11.35
CA HIS A 84 16.72 1.56 -10.98
C HIS A 84 15.49 2.43 -11.32
N ILE A 85 14.40 1.82 -11.78
CA ILE A 85 13.18 2.51 -12.19
C ILE A 85 12.12 2.31 -11.11
N SER A 86 11.50 3.39 -10.64
CA SER A 86 10.42 3.35 -9.67
C SER A 86 9.14 3.99 -10.19
N ALA A 87 8.01 3.37 -9.85
CA ALA A 87 6.68 3.92 -10.05
C ALA A 87 6.03 4.11 -8.67
N VAL A 88 5.33 5.23 -8.49
CA VAL A 88 4.71 5.58 -7.20
C VAL A 88 3.22 5.78 -7.42
N THR A 89 2.41 5.09 -6.62
CA THR A 89 0.98 5.38 -6.49
C THR A 89 0.69 5.90 -5.08
N THR A 90 -0.14 6.94 -4.98
CA THR A 90 -0.48 7.59 -3.72
C THR A 90 -1.98 7.52 -3.48
N LYS A 91 -2.37 7.21 -2.25
CA LYS A 91 -3.75 7.20 -1.80
C LYS A 91 -3.88 7.95 -0.48
N GLU A 92 -4.85 8.84 -0.40
CA GLU A 92 -5.20 9.53 0.83
C GLU A 92 -6.41 8.86 1.45
N ILE A 93 -6.33 8.57 2.75
CA ILE A 93 -7.49 8.17 3.55
C ILE A 93 -7.75 9.26 4.59
N ARG A 94 -9.02 9.61 4.78
CA ARG A 94 -9.46 10.59 5.76
C ARG A 94 -10.05 9.86 6.96
N ALA A 95 -9.73 10.36 8.15
CA ALA A 95 -10.44 9.95 9.34
C ALA A 95 -11.74 10.76 9.44
N SER A 96 -12.88 10.09 9.39
CA SER A 96 -14.15 10.68 9.81
C SER A 96 -14.30 10.43 11.30
N GLY A 97 -14.32 11.52 12.05
CA GLY A 97 -14.55 11.51 13.49
C GLY A 97 -15.80 12.32 13.79
N LYS A 98 -16.76 11.68 14.46
CA LYS A 98 -17.89 12.35 15.08
C LYS A 98 -17.46 13.10 16.33
#